data_AF-A0A257Z856-F1
#
_entry.id   AF-A0A257Z856-F1
#
_cell.length_a   1.000
_cell.length_b   1.000
_cell.length_c   1.000
_cell.angle_alpha   90.00
_cell.angle_beta   90.00
_cell.angle_gamma   90.00
#
_symmetry.space_group_name_H-M   'P 1'
#
loop_
_entity.id
_entity.type
_entity.pdbx_description
1 polymer ?
#
loop_
_entity_poly.entity_id
_entity_poly.type
_entity_poly.pdbx_seq_one_letter_code
_entity_poly.pdbx_strand_id
1 'polypeptide(L)' 'LTTAIGQSSRALSSISANVEDEQARVETGESVDLVVLSRRLAQVSARERLEFQQVEYLRAWGRLQYLTGEDLRELALQ' A
#
# COMPACT_ATOMS: atom_id res chain seq x y z
N LEU A 1 2.55 0.75 13.77
CA LEU A 1 2.10 0.03 12.55
C LEU A 1 0.91 0.73 11.90
N THR A 2 -0.17 1.04 12.62
CA THR A 2 -1.31 1.83 12.09
C THR A 2 -0.92 3.17 11.47
N THR A 3 -0.03 3.94 12.10
CA THR A 3 0.51 5.19 11.51
C THR A 3 1.28 4.94 10.21
N ALA A 4 2.09 3.89 10.14
CA ALA A 4 2.88 3.54 8.96
C ALA A 4 1.99 3.06 7.80
N ILE A 5 0.92 2.31 8.10
CA ILE A 5 -0.14 1.96 7.14
C ILE A 5 -0.82 3.22 6.62
N GLY A 6 -1.21 4.15 7.51
CA GLY A 6 -1.84 5.41 7.11
C GLY A 6 -0.95 6.28 6.23
N GLN A 7 0.34 6.36 6.52
CA GLN A 7 1.32 7.07 5.68
C GLN A 7 1.51 6.38 4.32
N SER A 8 1.65 5.05 4.29
CA SER A 8 1.83 4.29 3.06
C SER A 8 0.60 4.35 2.16
N SER A 9 -0.60 4.33 2.74
CA SER A 9 -1.86 4.50 2.03
C SER A 9 -1.95 5.87 1.37
N ARG A 10 -1.68 6.96 2.10
CA ARG A 10 -1.64 8.32 1.52
C ARG A 10 -0.61 8.46 0.41
N ALA A 11 0.58 7.87 0.59
CA ALA A 11 1.63 7.86 -0.42
C ALA A 11 1.17 7.13 -1.68
N LEU A 12 0.55 5.95 -1.55
CA LEU A 12 0.00 5.19 -2.68
C LEU A 12 -1.10 5.98 -3.41
N SER A 13 -2.00 6.65 -2.68
CA SER A 13 -3.04 7.50 -3.30
C SER A 13 -2.42 8.65 -4.08
N SER A 14 -1.42 9.35 -3.51
CA SER A 14 -0.74 10.44 -4.20
C SER A 14 0.02 9.96 -5.44
N ILE A 15 0.71 8.82 -5.37
CA ILE A 15 1.43 8.27 -6.53
C ILE A 15 0.45 7.80 -7.61
N SER A 16 -0.71 7.26 -7.24
CA SER A 16 -1.74 6.85 -8.20
C SER A 16 -2.29 8.05 -8.96
N ALA A 17 -2.60 9.14 -8.27
CA ALA A 17 -3.00 10.40 -8.92
C ALA A 17 -1.91 10.91 -9.88
N ASN A 18 -0.63 10.84 -9.47
CA ASN A 18 0.47 11.24 -10.35
C ASN A 18 0.59 10.37 -11.61
N VAL A 19 0.24 9.08 -11.55
CA VAL A 19 0.20 8.20 -12.74
C VAL A 19 -0.90 8.64 -13.69
N GLU A 20 -2.08 8.95 -13.15
CA GLU A 20 -3.23 9.45 -13.92
C GLU A 20 -2.91 10.79 -14.59
N ASP A 21 -2.32 11.73 -13.85
CA ASP A 21 -1.88 13.02 -14.37
C ASP A 21 -0.81 12.86 -15.46
N GLU A 22 0.16 11.96 -15.28
CA GLU A 22 1.19 11.71 -16.30
C GLU A 22 0.59 11.06 -17.55
N GLN A 23 -0.41 10.19 -17.40
CA GLN A 23 -1.13 9.59 -18.53
C GLN A 23 -1.87 10.67 -19.33
N ALA A 24 -2.55 11.61 -18.66
CA ALA A 24 -3.20 12.73 -19.31
C ALA A 24 -2.21 13.62 -20.07
N ARG A 25 -0.99 13.82 -19.54
CA ARG A 25 0.08 14.56 -20.22
C ARG A 25 0.63 13.84 -21.46
N VAL A 26 0.58 12.52 -21.50
CA VAL A 26 0.90 11.77 -22.73
C VAL A 26 -0.16 12.03 -23.80
N GLU A 27 -1.44 12.06 -23.42
CA GLU A 27 -2.56 12.32 -24.35
C GLU A 27 -2.48 13.72 -25.00
N THR A 28 -1.93 14.70 -24.27
CA THR A 28 -1.69 16.06 -24.81
C THR A 28 -0.36 16.21 -25.54
N GLY A 29 0.49 15.16 -25.55
CA GLY A 29 1.83 15.18 -26.16
C GLY A 29 2.90 15.89 -25.32
N GLU A 30 2.60 16.25 -24.06
CA GLU A 30 3.51 16.90 -23.12
C GLU A 30 4.41 15.91 -22.35
N SER A 31 4.16 14.61 -22.51
CA SER A 31 4.95 13.54 -21.92
C SER A 31 5.04 12.32 -22.85
N VAL A 32 5.75 11.29 -22.40
CA VAL A 32 5.98 10.05 -23.14
C VAL A 32 5.69 8.82 -22.28
N ASP A 33 5.32 7.72 -22.93
CA ASP A 33 4.94 6.45 -22.27
C ASP A 33 6.00 5.93 -21.29
N LEU A 34 7.29 6.16 -21.57
CA LEU A 34 8.37 5.74 -20.69
C LEU A 34 8.29 6.40 -19.31
N VAL A 35 7.86 7.66 -19.24
CA VAL A 35 7.69 8.37 -17.97
C VAL A 35 6.52 7.77 -17.20
N VAL A 36 5.40 7.49 -17.87
CA VAL A 36 4.24 6.81 -17.28
C VAL A 36 4.64 5.45 -16.71
N LEU A 37 5.43 4.66 -17.46
CA LEU A 37 5.92 3.36 -16.98
C LEU A 37 6.77 3.50 -15.71
N SER A 38 7.64 4.51 -15.64
CA SER A 38 8.40 4.82 -14.43
C SER A 38 7.50 5.17 -13.23
N ARG A 39 6.44 5.97 -13.45
CA ARG A 39 5.44 6.29 -12.41
C ARG A 39 4.67 5.06 -11.94
N ARG A 40 4.28 4.18 -12.87
CA ARG A 40 3.61 2.90 -12.55
C ARG A 40 4.52 1.97 -11.75
N LEU A 41 5.81 1.92 -12.04
CA LEU A 41 6.77 1.16 -11.24
C LEU A 41 6.83 1.69 -9.79
N ALA A 42 6.85 3.01 -9.62
CA ALA A 42 6.79 3.63 -8.29
C ALA A 42 5.46 3.30 -7.57
N GLN A 43 4.33 3.27 -8.29
CA GLN A 43 3.02 2.88 -7.76
C GLN A 43 3.03 1.44 -7.26
N VAL A 44 3.58 0.50 -8.04
CA VAL A 44 3.70 -0.92 -7.64
C VAL A 44 4.53 -1.04 -6.37
N SER A 45 5.70 -0.38 -6.31
CA SER A 45 6.54 -0.42 -5.10
C SER A 45 5.85 0.21 -3.88
N ALA A 46 5.07 1.27 -4.06
CA ALA A 46 4.29 1.86 -2.98
C ALA A 46 3.17 0.92 -2.48
N ARG A 47 2.54 0.17 -3.39
CA ARG A 47 1.54 -0.86 -3.04
C ARG A 47 2.18 -1.99 -2.24
N GLU A 48 3.31 -2.53 -2.69
CA GLU A 48 4.05 -3.57 -1.96
C GLU A 48 4.38 -3.15 -0.53
N ARG A 49 4.80 -1.89 -0.33
CA ARG A 49 5.08 -1.35 1.01
C ARG A 49 3.82 -1.30 1.87
N LEU A 50 2.68 -0.87 1.32
CA LEU A 50 1.42 -0.84 2.07
C LEU A 50 1.00 -2.24 2.51
N GLU A 51 1.02 -3.20 1.58
CA GLU A 51 0.68 -4.59 1.84
C GLU A 51 1.60 -5.20 2.89
N PHE A 52 2.91 -4.97 2.79
CA PHE A 52 3.87 -5.41 3.80
C PHE A 52 3.52 -4.88 5.20
N GLN A 53 3.21 -3.58 5.33
CA GLN A 53 2.85 -2.99 6.62
C GLN A 53 1.53 -3.55 7.18
N GLN A 54 0.57 -3.88 6.32
CA GLN A 54 -0.68 -4.51 6.71
C GLN A 54 -0.44 -5.95 7.24
N VAL A 55 0.38 -6.73 6.56
CA VAL A 55 0.76 -8.07 7.01
C VAL A 55 1.51 -8.02 8.34
N GLU A 56 2.47 -7.11 8.50
CA GLU A 56 3.20 -6.95 9.76
C GLU A 56 2.30 -6.48 10.90
N TYR A 57 1.28 -5.67 10.62
CA TYR A 57 0.25 -5.34 11.60
C TYR A 57 -0.53 -6.57 12.06
N LEU A 58 -1.02 -7.40 11.14
CA LEU A 58 -1.75 -8.62 11.48
C LEU A 58 -0.87 -9.60 12.26
N ARG A 59 0.39 -9.73 11.87
CA ARG A 59 1.38 -10.55 12.57
C ARG A 59 1.60 -10.06 14.01
N ALA A 60 1.79 -8.74 14.19
CA ALA A 60 1.98 -8.16 15.51
C ALA A 60 0.73 -8.31 16.39
N TRP A 61 -0.46 -8.12 15.81
CA TRP A 61 -1.74 -8.33 16.48
C TRP A 61 -1.91 -9.78 16.91
N GLY A 62 -1.70 -10.75 16.03
CA GLY A 62 -1.80 -12.17 16.37
C GLY A 62 -0.81 -12.59 17.46
N ARG A 63 0.41 -12.03 17.44
CA ARG A 63 1.39 -12.25 18.52
C ARG A 63 0.91 -11.69 19.87
N LEU A 64 0.26 -10.52 19.87
CA LEU A 64 -0.31 -9.96 21.09
C LEU A 64 -1.36 -10.90 21.68
N GLN A 65 -2.31 -11.37 20.87
CA GLN A 65 -3.37 -12.27 21.32
C GLN A 65 -2.85 -13.61 21.86
N TYR A 66 -1.84 -14.17 21.19
CA TYR A 66 -1.15 -15.36 21.70
C TYR A 66 -0.54 -15.12 23.08
N LEU A 67 0.10 -13.96 23.30
CA LEU A 67 0.75 -13.62 24.56
C LEU A 67 -0.25 -13.28 25.68
N THR A 68 -1.45 -12.80 25.34
CA THR A 68 -2.52 -12.52 26.31
C THR A 68 -3.37 -13.76 26.63
N GLY A 69 -3.14 -14.88 25.94
CA GLY A 69 -3.83 -16.15 26.18
C GLY A 69 -5.19 -16.25 25.49
N GLU A 70 -5.49 -15.38 24.53
CA GLU A 70 -6.70 -15.52 23.70
C GLU A 70 -6.55 -16.69 22.70
N ASP A 71 -7.61 -17.48 22.50
CA ASP A 71 -7.62 -18.52 21.47
C ASP A 71 -7.80 -17.88 20.09
N LEU A 72 -6.69 -17.81 19.35
CA LEU A 72 -6.65 -17.32 17.97
C LEU A 72 -7.58 -18.06 17.01
N ARG A 73 -7.97 -19.31 17.32
CA ARG A 73 -8.87 -20.11 16.48
C ARG A 73 -10.33 -19.65 16.60
N GLU A 74 -10.76 -19.26 17.79
CA GLU A 74 -12.09 -18.68 17.99
C GLU A 74 -12.20 -17.30 17.34
N LEU A 75 -11.16 -16.47 17.45
CA LEU A 75 -11.13 -15.13 16.86
C LEU A 75 -11.12 -15.13 15.32
N ALA A 76 -10.58 -16.17 14.68
CA ALA A 76 -10.54 -16.28 13.22
C ALA A 76 -11.88 -16.70 12.59
N LEU A 77 -12.84 -17.17 13.41
CA LEU A 77 -14.17 -17.62 12.96
C LEU A 77 -15.26 -16.55 13.14
N GLN A 78 -14.94 -15.43 13.78
CA GLN A 78 -15.81 -14.26 13.94
C GLN A 78 -15.60 -13.25 12.80
#